data_AF-A0A5C7KYN6-F1
#
_entry.id   AF-A0A5C7KYN6-F1
#
_cell.length_a   1.000
_cell.length_b   1.000
_cell.length_c   1.000
_cell.angle_alpha   90.00
_cell.angle_beta   90.00
_cell.angle_gamma   90.00
#
_symmetry.space_group_name_H-M   'P 1'
#
loop_
_entity.id
_entity.type
_entity.pdbx_description
1 polymer ?
#
loop_
_entity_poly.entity_id
_entity_poly.type
_entity_poly.pdbx_seq_one_letter_code
_entity_poly.pdbx_strand_id
1 'polypeptide(L)'
;MTQEQGTKGTGMGYGIFTLLLGIFLLLGGWLALLLPFLQGPDEQIHYATIQKWAEPEEKPWTVRESREINKSDDIRTYRISEEVRETAHRLQFDEIKWQANNTQSFVSGSPYGEKESEITNNTWGRYIDTVPANTSGTWSLYYWIGSAVERAFDQLGILYRLFLSRFLSVLIGAATACLAFLIGRRLGWSTSASTLFASLIAFQPMFLATSAVINIDILLVFSFTLFLLGAIDLLQDERPTAKSISTVLTAIVIALFTKGPGVILIPLTLLLAFFIVHSQYSKKYPDLLPRSILGVFVITSLAFIFIPSHILSNFLHLGASSV
;
A
#
# COMPACT_ATOMS: atom_id res chain seq x y z
N MET A 1 26.83 -20.70 30.87
CA MET A 1 27.68 -20.93 29.68
C MET A 1 27.43 -19.81 28.69
N THR A 2 28.13 -18.70 28.86
CA THR A 2 28.11 -17.53 27.97
C THR A 2 29.12 -17.79 26.86
N GLN A 3 28.63 -18.26 25.71
CA GLN A 3 29.45 -18.37 24.51
C GLN A 3 29.73 -16.97 23.96
N GLU A 4 30.92 -16.45 24.25
CA GLU A 4 31.60 -15.45 23.41
C GLU A 4 31.95 -16.12 22.06
N GLN A 5 30.95 -16.30 21.19
CA GLN A 5 31.23 -16.62 19.79
C GLN A 5 31.48 -15.32 19.03
N GLY A 6 32.68 -15.25 18.45
CA GLY A 6 33.30 -14.07 17.88
C GLY A 6 32.42 -13.30 16.88
N THR A 7 32.34 -12.00 17.12
CA THR A 7 31.61 -10.98 16.36
C THR A 7 32.18 -10.67 14.96
N LYS A 8 33.19 -11.41 14.48
CA LYS A 8 33.92 -11.06 13.24
C LYS A 8 33.18 -11.38 11.93
N GLY A 9 31.98 -11.98 11.97
CA GLY A 9 31.20 -12.34 10.77
C GLY A 9 30.01 -11.44 10.44
N THR A 10 29.67 -10.45 11.27
CA THR A 10 28.40 -9.72 11.12
C THR A 10 28.40 -8.70 9.98
N GLY A 11 29.53 -8.05 9.70
CA GLY A 11 29.61 -6.95 8.74
C GLY A 11 29.24 -7.32 7.29
N MET A 12 29.68 -8.48 6.81
CA MET A 12 29.44 -8.90 5.42
C MET A 12 27.94 -9.10 5.14
N GLY A 13 27.19 -9.65 6.09
CA GLY A 13 25.76 -9.90 5.91
C GLY A 13 24.93 -8.63 5.78
N TYR A 14 25.24 -7.58 6.56
CA TYR A 14 24.55 -6.30 6.44
C TYR A 14 24.86 -5.60 5.12
N GLY A 15 26.10 -5.71 4.61
CA GLY A 15 26.46 -5.17 3.29
C GLY A 15 25.64 -5.80 2.15
N ILE A 16 25.43 -7.12 2.18
CA ILE A 16 24.60 -7.82 1.19
C ILE A 16 23.14 -7.36 1.30
N PHE A 17 22.61 -7.21 2.51
CA PHE A 17 21.25 -6.72 2.71
C PHE A 17 21.08 -5.27 2.22
N THR A 18 22.04 -4.38 2.46
CA THR A 18 22.02 -3.01 1.92
C THR A 18 22.04 -3.02 0.39
N LEU A 19 22.87 -3.88 -0.22
CA LEU A 19 22.88 -4.06 -1.67
C LEU A 19 21.53 -4.54 -2.19
N LEU A 20 20.89 -5.51 -1.52
CA LEU A 20 19.56 -5.99 -1.85
C LEU A 20 18.53 -4.86 -1.84
N LEU A 21 18.51 -4.02 -0.80
CA LEU A 21 17.61 -2.86 -0.74
C LEU A 21 17.88 -1.88 -1.87
N GLY A 22 19.15 -1.63 -2.20
CA GLY A 22 19.54 -0.81 -3.34
C GLY A 22 19.02 -1.36 -4.66
N ILE A 23 19.16 -2.67 -4.89
CA ILE A 23 18.62 -3.35 -6.08
C ILE A 23 17.09 -3.25 -6.12
N PHE A 24 16.41 -3.47 -4.98
CA PHE A 24 14.95 -3.34 -4.92
C PHE A 24 14.49 -1.92 -5.27
N LEU A 25 15.12 -0.88 -4.72
CA LEU A 25 14.79 0.51 -5.01
C LEU A 25 15.03 0.85 -6.49
N LEU A 26 16.16 0.41 -7.05
CA LEU A 26 16.47 0.62 -8.47
C LEU A 26 15.46 -0.10 -9.36
N LEU A 27 15.16 -1.37 -9.08
CA LEU A 27 14.24 -2.17 -9.88
C LEU A 27 12.80 -1.67 -9.74
N GLY A 28 12.34 -1.37 -8.53
CA GLY A 28 11.01 -0.81 -8.27
C GLY A 28 10.85 0.58 -8.90
N GLY A 29 11.84 1.45 -8.76
CA GLY A 29 11.86 2.76 -9.41
C GLY A 29 11.88 2.65 -10.93
N TRP A 30 12.69 1.74 -11.48
CA TRP A 30 12.73 1.46 -12.91
C TRP A 30 11.39 0.93 -13.43
N LEU A 31 10.76 -0.01 -12.73
CA LEU A 31 9.42 -0.50 -13.07
C LEU A 31 8.37 0.61 -12.98
N ALA A 32 8.43 1.47 -11.96
CA ALA A 32 7.52 2.61 -11.83
C ALA A 32 7.65 3.61 -12.99
N LEU A 33 8.85 3.73 -13.60
CA LEU A 33 9.08 4.51 -14.82
C LEU A 33 8.62 3.78 -16.09
N LEU A 34 8.86 2.46 -16.18
CA LEU A 34 8.53 1.66 -17.36
C LEU A 34 7.03 1.41 -17.52
N LEU A 35 6.29 1.30 -16.42
CA LEU A 35 4.86 1.06 -16.48
C LEU A 35 4.18 2.27 -17.14
N PRO A 36 3.40 2.09 -18.21
CA PRO A 36 2.75 3.22 -18.87
C PRO A 36 1.77 3.91 -17.91
N PHE A 37 1.40 5.14 -18.27
CA PHE A 37 0.57 6.01 -17.44
C PHE A 37 -0.74 5.31 -17.03
N LEU A 38 -0.99 5.20 -15.72
CA LEU A 38 -2.19 4.60 -15.11
C LEU A 38 -2.46 3.11 -15.43
N GLN A 39 -1.46 2.37 -15.92
CA GLN A 39 -1.61 0.95 -16.29
C GLN A 39 -1.66 -0.02 -15.11
N GLY A 40 -1.41 0.43 -13.88
CA GLY A 40 -1.62 -0.41 -12.71
C GLY A 40 -3.10 -0.79 -12.52
N PRO A 41 -3.41 -1.94 -11.91
CA PRO A 41 -4.77 -2.30 -11.56
C PRO A 41 -5.45 -1.17 -10.77
N ASP A 42 -6.54 -0.62 -11.33
CA ASP A 42 -7.30 0.51 -10.79
C ASP A 42 -6.50 1.77 -10.45
N GLU A 43 -5.30 1.92 -11.02
CA GLU A 43 -4.37 3.01 -10.71
C GLU A 43 -4.99 4.39 -10.99
N GLN A 44 -5.81 4.52 -12.04
CA GLN A 44 -6.54 5.74 -12.36
C GLN A 44 -7.49 6.17 -11.23
N ILE A 45 -8.14 5.21 -10.55
CA ILE A 45 -9.07 5.49 -9.45
C ILE A 45 -8.28 5.86 -8.19
N HIS A 46 -7.18 5.16 -7.92
CA HIS A 46 -6.30 5.45 -6.80
C HIS A 46 -5.66 6.84 -6.93
N TYR A 47 -5.12 7.18 -8.09
CA TYR A 47 -4.52 8.49 -8.33
C TYR A 47 -5.56 9.62 -8.33
N ALA A 48 -6.73 9.43 -8.93
CA ALA A 48 -7.82 10.41 -8.84
C ALA A 48 -8.28 10.64 -7.40
N THR A 49 -8.24 9.61 -6.54
CA THR A 49 -8.52 9.76 -5.11
C THR A 49 -7.46 10.63 -4.43
N ILE A 50 -6.18 10.40 -4.73
CA ILE A 50 -5.06 11.23 -4.24
C ILE A 50 -5.26 12.69 -4.67
N GLN A 51 -5.56 12.95 -5.94
CA GLN A 51 -5.80 14.30 -6.45
C GLN A 51 -6.99 14.97 -5.76
N LYS A 52 -8.12 14.26 -5.63
CA LYS A 52 -9.31 14.78 -4.95
C LYS A 52 -9.02 15.21 -3.51
N TRP A 53 -8.15 14.48 -2.82
CA TRP A 53 -7.75 14.79 -1.44
C TRP A 53 -6.68 15.90 -1.37
N ALA A 54 -5.99 16.15 -2.48
CA ALA A 54 -5.06 17.26 -2.62
C ALA A 54 -5.77 18.59 -2.98
N GLU A 55 -7.02 18.54 -3.44
CA GLU A 55 -7.83 19.72 -3.75
C GLU A 55 -7.99 20.64 -2.52
N PRO A 56 -8.00 21.97 -2.71
CA PRO A 56 -8.36 22.91 -1.66
C PRO A 56 -9.80 22.68 -1.18
N GLU A 57 -10.06 22.99 0.09
CA GLU A 57 -11.40 22.89 0.70
C GLU A 57 -12.41 23.80 -0.02
N GLU A 58 -12.02 25.06 -0.26
CA GLU A 58 -12.78 25.98 -1.09
C GLU A 58 -12.46 25.71 -2.57
N LYS A 59 -13.51 25.42 -3.35
CA LYS A 59 -13.38 25.15 -4.79
C LYS A 59 -13.62 26.43 -5.58
N PRO A 60 -12.57 27.13 -6.07
CA PRO A 60 -12.74 28.33 -6.90
C PRO A 60 -13.24 28.03 -8.32
N TRP A 61 -13.48 26.76 -8.68
CA TRP A 61 -14.00 26.34 -9.98
C TRP A 61 -15.45 25.86 -9.88
N THR A 62 -16.15 25.90 -11.02
CA THR A 62 -17.53 25.38 -11.12
C THR A 62 -17.52 23.86 -11.13
N VAL A 63 -18.21 23.24 -10.18
CA VAL A 63 -18.48 21.81 -10.17
C VAL A 63 -19.75 21.53 -10.96
N ARG A 64 -19.69 20.57 -11.88
CA ARG A 64 -20.76 20.17 -12.79
C ARG A 64 -21.28 18.78 -12.41
N GLU A 65 -22.58 18.59 -12.50
CA GLU A 65 -23.16 17.24 -12.46
C GLU A 65 -22.92 16.56 -13.80
N SER A 66 -22.25 15.41 -13.79
CA SER A 66 -22.10 14.61 -14.99
C SER A 66 -23.22 13.58 -15.07
N ARG A 67 -23.95 13.61 -16.20
CA ARG A 67 -24.96 12.60 -16.55
C ARG A 67 -24.39 11.49 -17.44
N GLU A 68 -23.13 11.61 -17.84
CA GLU A 68 -22.49 10.63 -18.71
C GLU A 68 -22.20 9.34 -17.94
N ILE A 69 -22.51 8.23 -18.58
CA ILE A 69 -22.22 6.89 -18.05
C ILE A 69 -20.76 6.60 -18.37
N ASN A 70 -19.98 6.27 -17.33
CA ASN A 70 -18.60 5.83 -17.47
C ASN A 70 -18.55 4.60 -18.39
N LYS A 71 -17.78 4.68 -19.46
CA LYS A 71 -17.46 3.54 -20.30
C LYS A 71 -16.05 3.08 -19.94
N SER A 72 -15.89 1.81 -19.58
CA SER A 72 -14.63 1.27 -19.08
C SER A 72 -13.51 1.21 -20.14
N ASP A 73 -13.87 1.40 -21.41
CA ASP A 73 -13.03 1.34 -22.61
C ASP A 73 -12.64 2.73 -23.15
N ASP A 74 -13.13 3.83 -22.55
CA ASP A 74 -12.73 5.19 -22.93
C ASP A 74 -12.44 6.01 -21.68
N ILE A 75 -11.16 6.26 -21.41
CA ILE A 75 -10.71 7.08 -20.28
C ILE A 75 -11.33 8.47 -20.29
N ARG A 76 -11.79 8.96 -21.45
CA ARG A 76 -12.40 10.28 -21.53
C ARG A 76 -13.76 10.38 -20.85
N THR A 77 -14.43 9.25 -20.69
CA THR A 77 -15.70 9.18 -19.99
C THR A 77 -15.52 9.12 -18.47
N TYR A 78 -14.29 8.96 -17.97
CA TYR A 78 -14.03 8.95 -16.53
C TYR A 78 -14.20 10.35 -15.95
N ARG A 79 -14.90 10.43 -14.82
CA ARG A 79 -15.14 11.64 -14.01
C ARG A 79 -13.95 11.92 -13.09
N ILE A 80 -12.78 12.04 -13.69
CA ILE A 80 -11.50 12.44 -13.07
C ILE A 80 -11.11 13.83 -13.61
N SER A 81 -9.98 14.39 -13.18
CA SER A 81 -9.55 15.71 -13.66
C SER A 81 -9.30 15.71 -15.17
N GLU A 82 -9.55 16.84 -15.82
CA GLU A 82 -9.32 17.02 -17.25
C GLU A 82 -7.84 16.75 -17.58
N GLU A 83 -6.92 17.25 -16.76
CA GLU A 83 -5.48 17.02 -16.92
C GLU A 83 -5.12 15.54 -16.97
N VAL A 84 -5.64 14.71 -16.06
CA VAL A 84 -5.37 13.26 -16.04
C VAL A 84 -6.00 12.58 -17.25
N ARG A 85 -7.24 12.95 -17.57
CA ARG A 85 -8.00 12.37 -18.69
C ARG A 85 -7.31 12.62 -20.03
N GLU A 86 -7.00 13.88 -20.33
CA GLU A 86 -6.41 14.28 -21.61
C GLU A 86 -4.97 13.76 -21.73
N THR A 87 -4.22 13.72 -20.62
CA THR A 87 -2.90 13.08 -20.58
C THR A 87 -3.01 11.59 -20.90
N ALA A 88 -3.90 10.84 -20.23
CA ALA A 88 -4.08 9.42 -20.49
C ALA A 88 -4.50 9.15 -21.95
N HIS A 89 -5.43 9.94 -22.48
CA HIS A 89 -5.86 9.83 -23.86
C HIS A 89 -4.70 10.04 -24.85
N ARG A 90 -3.86 11.06 -24.64
CA ARG A 90 -2.70 11.33 -25.50
C ARG A 90 -1.58 10.30 -25.38
N LEU A 91 -1.52 9.60 -24.26
CA LEU A 91 -0.58 8.49 -24.01
C LEU A 91 -1.15 7.14 -24.46
N GLN A 92 -2.26 7.15 -25.22
CA GLN A 92 -2.87 5.95 -25.80
C GLN A 92 -3.30 4.92 -24.74
N PHE A 93 -3.82 5.42 -23.61
CA PHE A 93 -4.17 4.58 -22.47
C PHE A 93 -5.15 3.45 -22.83
N ASP A 94 -6.22 3.77 -23.56
CA ASP A 94 -7.27 2.81 -23.91
C ASP A 94 -6.76 1.74 -24.90
N GLU A 95 -5.86 2.12 -25.80
CA GLU A 95 -5.21 1.24 -26.75
C GLU A 95 -4.22 0.28 -26.08
N ILE A 96 -3.60 0.68 -24.96
CA ILE A 96 -2.58 -0.10 -24.25
C ILE A 96 -3.21 -0.99 -23.18
N LYS A 97 -4.21 -0.50 -22.43
CA LYS A 97 -4.72 -1.12 -21.19
C LYS A 97 -5.12 -2.58 -21.32
N TRP A 98 -5.69 -2.96 -22.46
CA TRP A 98 -6.24 -4.29 -22.67
C TRP A 98 -5.40 -5.15 -23.62
N GLN A 99 -4.18 -4.71 -23.93
CA GLN A 99 -3.33 -5.30 -24.95
C GLN A 99 -1.96 -5.66 -24.39
N ALA A 100 -1.57 -6.93 -24.47
CA ALA A 100 -0.29 -7.40 -23.93
C ALA A 100 0.93 -6.88 -24.71
N ASN A 101 0.73 -6.49 -25.98
CA ASN A 101 1.82 -6.17 -26.91
C ASN A 101 1.86 -4.69 -27.30
N ASN A 102 0.87 -3.89 -26.89
CA ASN A 102 0.84 -2.48 -27.25
C ASN A 102 1.74 -1.67 -26.31
N THR A 103 2.55 -0.82 -26.90
CA THR A 103 3.38 0.15 -26.17
C THR A 103 3.02 1.56 -26.62
N GLN A 104 3.35 2.54 -25.80
CA GLN A 104 3.19 3.94 -26.16
C GLN A 104 4.02 4.28 -27.41
N SER A 105 3.47 5.14 -28.27
CA SER A 105 4.16 5.60 -29.48
C SER A 105 5.13 6.75 -29.15
N PHE A 106 6.33 6.68 -29.73
CA PHE A 106 7.39 7.68 -29.57
C PHE A 106 7.82 8.22 -30.93
N VAL A 107 8.26 9.47 -30.96
CA VAL A 107 8.79 10.08 -32.18
C VAL A 107 10.05 9.32 -32.62
N SER A 108 10.12 8.92 -33.89
CA SER A 108 11.26 8.15 -34.41
C SER A 108 12.59 8.88 -34.19
N GLY A 109 13.56 8.18 -33.57
CA GLY A 109 14.87 8.75 -33.26
C GLY A 109 14.89 9.74 -32.08
N SER A 110 13.81 9.83 -31.30
CA SER A 110 13.65 10.77 -30.19
C SER A 110 13.20 10.05 -28.91
N PRO A 111 13.62 10.52 -27.71
CA PRO A 111 13.13 10.00 -26.43
C PRO A 111 11.73 10.52 -26.05
N TYR A 112 11.15 11.42 -26.85
CA TYR A 112 9.87 12.07 -26.54
C TYR A 112 8.67 11.33 -27.14
N GLY A 113 7.56 11.31 -26.40
CA GLY A 113 6.28 10.82 -26.90
C GLY A 113 5.76 11.68 -28.05
N GLU A 114 4.95 11.11 -28.94
CA GLU A 114 4.38 11.84 -30.09
C GLU A 114 3.56 13.08 -29.69
N LYS A 115 3.03 13.07 -28.47
CA LYS A 115 2.16 14.11 -27.90
C LYS A 115 2.79 14.84 -26.71
N GLU A 116 4.11 14.73 -26.53
CA GLU A 116 4.83 15.31 -25.39
C GLU A 116 4.56 16.81 -25.24
N SER A 117 4.71 17.59 -26.32
CA SER A 117 4.52 19.05 -26.26
C SER A 117 3.09 19.45 -25.92
N GLU A 118 2.10 18.64 -26.32
CA GLU A 118 0.70 18.87 -25.99
C GLU A 118 0.44 18.57 -24.51
N ILE A 119 1.12 17.57 -23.93
CA ILE A 119 1.02 17.23 -22.50
C ILE A 119 1.79 18.24 -21.64
N THR A 120 2.97 18.71 -22.06
CA THR A 120 3.79 19.61 -21.21
C THR A 120 3.32 21.06 -21.22
N ASN A 121 2.70 21.52 -22.32
CA ASN A 121 2.29 22.92 -22.51
C ASN A 121 0.76 23.10 -22.48
N ASN A 122 0.05 22.21 -21.79
CA ASN A 122 -1.40 22.27 -21.71
C ASN A 122 -1.90 23.34 -20.72
N THR A 123 -3.21 23.62 -20.77
CA THR A 123 -3.94 24.45 -19.79
C THR A 123 -5.14 23.69 -19.20
N TRP A 124 -5.05 22.36 -19.14
CA TRP A 124 -6.13 21.48 -18.69
C TRP A 124 -6.43 21.69 -17.21
N GLY A 125 -7.70 21.55 -16.85
CA GLY A 125 -8.17 21.60 -15.47
C GLY A 125 -7.55 20.49 -14.63
N ARG A 126 -6.74 20.87 -13.65
CA ARG A 126 -6.07 19.93 -12.73
C ARG A 126 -7.02 19.27 -11.74
N TYR A 127 -8.07 19.97 -11.33
CA TYR A 127 -8.96 19.49 -10.28
C TYR A 127 -10.20 18.82 -10.85
N ILE A 128 -10.84 17.96 -10.06
CA ILE A 128 -12.04 17.29 -10.48
C ILE A 128 -13.20 18.29 -10.44
N ASP A 129 -13.78 18.57 -11.60
CA ASP A 129 -14.90 19.48 -11.78
C ASP A 129 -16.23 18.75 -11.98
N THR A 130 -16.26 17.42 -11.86
CA THR A 130 -17.47 16.60 -12.05
C THR A 130 -17.90 15.84 -10.79
N VAL A 131 -19.22 15.72 -10.58
CA VAL A 131 -19.82 14.87 -9.54
C VAL A 131 -20.88 13.91 -10.10
N PRO A 132 -20.94 12.64 -9.59
CA PRO A 132 -19.97 12.04 -8.68
C PRO A 132 -18.65 11.72 -9.39
N ALA A 133 -17.53 11.86 -8.68
CA ALA A 133 -16.18 11.64 -9.22
C ALA A 133 -15.80 10.16 -9.24
N ASN A 134 -15.01 9.75 -10.24
CA ASN A 134 -14.39 8.42 -10.34
C ASN A 134 -13.22 8.26 -9.36
N THR A 135 -13.55 8.22 -8.07
CA THR A 135 -12.60 8.00 -6.96
C THR A 135 -13.00 6.77 -6.17
N SER A 136 -12.09 6.20 -5.40
CA SER A 136 -12.36 4.99 -4.61
C SER A 136 -13.45 5.19 -3.55
N GLY A 137 -13.76 6.44 -3.18
CA GLY A 137 -14.73 6.76 -2.12
C GLY A 137 -14.25 6.41 -0.71
N THR A 138 -13.17 5.65 -0.57
CA THR A 138 -12.64 5.18 0.70
C THR A 138 -11.73 6.20 1.35
N TRP A 139 -11.87 6.38 2.67
CA TRP A 139 -10.88 7.06 3.48
C TRP A 139 -9.68 6.13 3.70
N SER A 140 -8.48 6.56 3.31
CA SER A 140 -7.26 5.77 3.48
C SER A 140 -6.06 6.63 3.86
N LEU A 141 -5.28 6.15 4.82
CA LEU A 141 -3.98 6.69 5.19
C LEU A 141 -3.02 6.73 4.00
N TYR A 142 -3.11 5.76 3.08
CA TYR A 142 -2.31 5.77 1.86
C TYR A 142 -2.63 6.99 0.99
N TYR A 143 -3.91 7.28 0.74
CA TYR A 143 -4.31 8.46 -0.03
C TYR A 143 -4.02 9.75 0.70
N TRP A 144 -4.12 9.78 2.03
CA TRP A 144 -3.75 10.94 2.82
C TRP A 144 -2.27 11.30 2.62
N ILE A 145 -1.36 10.32 2.77
CA ILE A 145 0.08 10.52 2.53
C ILE A 145 0.32 10.88 1.06
N GLY A 146 -0.31 10.17 0.11
CA GLY A 146 -0.23 10.48 -1.32
C GLY A 146 -0.67 11.92 -1.64
N SER A 147 -1.74 12.40 -1.01
CA SER A 147 -2.24 13.77 -1.21
C SER A 147 -1.27 14.82 -0.68
N ALA A 148 -0.51 14.50 0.38
CA ALA A 148 0.54 15.37 0.87
C ALA A 148 1.69 15.49 -0.14
N VAL A 149 2.06 14.38 -0.80
CA VAL A 149 3.03 14.39 -1.91
C VAL A 149 2.49 15.19 -3.09
N GLU A 150 1.25 14.96 -3.51
CA GLU A 150 0.59 15.68 -4.62
C GLU A 150 0.52 17.20 -4.38
N ARG A 151 0.26 17.63 -3.13
CA ARG A 151 0.29 19.06 -2.74
C ARG A 151 1.70 19.63 -2.62
N ALA A 152 2.69 18.84 -2.20
CA ALA A 152 4.07 19.32 -2.07
C ALA A 152 4.74 19.58 -3.42
N PHE A 153 4.31 18.88 -4.46
CA PHE A 153 4.88 18.93 -5.81
C PHE A 153 3.88 19.43 -6.85
N ASP A 154 2.99 20.30 -6.41
CA ASP A 154 1.81 20.72 -7.14
C ASP A 154 2.14 21.51 -8.42
N GLN A 155 3.28 22.21 -8.43
CA GLN A 155 3.83 22.94 -9.58
C GLN A 155 4.45 22.04 -10.66
N LEU A 156 4.68 20.76 -10.39
CA LEU A 156 5.25 19.84 -11.37
C LEU A 156 4.16 19.35 -12.34
N GLY A 157 4.58 18.97 -13.55
CA GLY A 157 3.69 18.33 -14.52
C GLY A 157 3.15 16.99 -14.01
N ILE A 158 1.97 16.62 -14.52
CA ILE A 158 1.23 15.41 -14.12
C ILE A 158 2.06 14.11 -14.11
N LEU A 159 2.95 13.91 -15.09
CA LEU A 159 3.79 12.72 -15.17
C LEU A 159 4.76 12.62 -13.99
N TYR A 160 5.35 13.74 -13.58
CA TYR A 160 6.24 13.78 -12.43
C TYR A 160 5.48 13.53 -11.13
N ARG A 161 4.29 14.12 -10.97
CA ARG A 161 3.46 13.92 -9.77
C ARG A 161 2.97 12.47 -9.64
N LEU A 162 2.58 11.86 -10.76
CA LEU A 162 2.26 10.44 -10.81
C LEU A 162 3.49 9.59 -10.41
N PHE A 163 4.65 9.86 -11.01
CA PHE A 163 5.87 9.10 -10.71
C PHE A 163 6.29 9.24 -9.25
N LEU A 164 6.21 10.44 -8.66
CA LEU A 164 6.48 10.65 -7.23
C LEU A 164 5.52 9.84 -6.35
N SER A 165 4.25 9.75 -6.75
CA SER A 165 3.26 8.91 -6.05
C SER A 165 3.55 7.41 -6.19
N ARG A 166 4.02 6.93 -7.35
CA ARG A 166 4.53 5.56 -7.51
C ARG A 166 5.79 5.32 -6.69
N PHE A 167 6.71 6.28 -6.66
CA PHE A 167 7.95 6.17 -5.90
C PHE A 167 7.68 6.08 -4.39
N LEU A 168 6.63 6.75 -3.89
CA LEU A 168 6.14 6.55 -2.52
C LEU A 168 5.77 5.07 -2.26
N SER A 169 5.04 4.42 -3.18
CA SER A 169 4.74 2.98 -3.08
C SER A 169 6.02 2.13 -3.06
N VAL A 170 7.02 2.47 -3.87
CA VAL A 170 8.32 1.76 -3.91
C VAL A 170 9.03 1.89 -2.55
N LEU A 171 9.02 3.08 -1.94
CA LEU A 171 9.60 3.29 -0.61
C LEU A 171 8.90 2.47 0.47
N ILE A 172 7.56 2.37 0.43
CA ILE A 172 6.78 1.51 1.33
C ILE A 172 7.14 0.03 1.09
N GLY A 173 7.32 -0.38 -0.17
CA GLY A 173 7.79 -1.71 -0.54
C GLY A 173 9.18 -2.03 0.04
N ALA A 174 10.12 -1.09 -0.06
CA ALA A 174 11.47 -1.23 0.47
C ALA A 174 11.46 -1.33 2.01
N ALA A 175 10.62 -0.52 2.67
CA ALA A 175 10.41 -0.60 4.11
C ALA A 175 9.86 -1.97 4.53
N THR A 176 8.93 -2.54 3.77
CA THR A 176 8.39 -3.89 4.00
C THR A 176 9.48 -4.96 3.86
N ALA A 177 10.33 -4.90 2.83
CA ALA A 177 11.47 -5.81 2.69
C ALA A 177 12.45 -5.71 3.87
N CYS A 178 12.65 -4.49 4.39
CA CYS A 178 13.43 -4.27 5.61
C CYS A 178 12.80 -4.92 6.84
N LEU A 179 11.49 -4.77 7.03
CA LEU A 179 10.78 -5.46 8.10
C LEU A 179 10.88 -6.99 7.97
N ALA A 180 10.81 -7.54 6.76
CA ALA A 180 11.01 -8.97 6.52
C ALA A 180 12.41 -9.44 6.96
N PHE A 181 13.46 -8.67 6.64
CA PHE A 181 14.81 -8.94 7.14
C PHE A 181 14.85 -8.91 8.67
N LEU A 182 14.28 -7.88 9.30
CA LEU A 182 14.23 -7.75 10.76
C LEU A 182 13.47 -8.90 11.43
N ILE A 183 12.36 -9.36 10.84
CA ILE A 183 11.63 -10.55 11.28
C ILE A 183 12.56 -11.75 11.30
N GLY A 184 13.29 -12.02 10.20
CA GLY A 184 14.24 -13.12 10.15
C GLY A 184 15.34 -13.00 11.22
N ARG A 185 15.87 -11.79 11.45
CA ARG A 185 16.87 -11.55 12.50
C ARG A 185 16.30 -11.81 13.89
N ARG A 186 15.04 -11.42 14.11
CA ARG A 186 14.38 -11.59 15.40
C ARG A 186 14.11 -13.06 15.69
N LEU A 187 13.75 -13.86 14.68
CA LEU A 187 13.64 -15.32 14.78
C LEU A 187 14.98 -16.04 15.06
N GLY A 188 16.09 -15.32 15.21
CA GLY A 188 17.41 -15.88 15.50
C GLY A 188 18.11 -16.47 14.29
N TRP A 189 17.60 -16.24 13.08
CA TRP A 189 18.25 -16.72 11.86
C TRP A 189 19.59 -16.00 11.64
N SER A 190 20.50 -16.61 10.90
CA SER A 190 21.75 -15.97 10.48
C SER A 190 21.46 -14.78 9.54
N THR A 191 22.38 -13.82 9.44
CA THR A 191 22.17 -12.63 8.61
C THR A 191 21.91 -13.00 7.15
N SER A 192 22.60 -14.02 6.63
CA SER A 192 22.40 -14.54 5.28
C SER A 192 21.00 -15.13 5.10
N ALA A 193 20.51 -15.92 6.06
CA ALA A 193 19.17 -16.49 6.00
C ALA A 193 18.08 -15.42 6.08
N SER A 194 18.24 -14.40 6.93
CA SER A 194 17.32 -13.26 6.99
C SER A 194 17.34 -12.43 5.70
N THR A 195 18.51 -12.26 5.09
CA THR A 195 18.67 -11.57 3.80
C THR A 195 18.00 -12.36 2.68
N LEU A 196 18.19 -13.68 2.66
CA LEU A 196 17.51 -14.55 1.70
C LEU A 196 15.99 -14.45 1.87
N PHE A 197 15.47 -14.52 3.11
CA PHE A 197 14.04 -14.35 3.37
C PHE A 197 13.52 -13.00 2.87
N ALA A 198 14.20 -11.90 3.19
CA ALA A 198 13.85 -10.58 2.69
C ALA A 198 13.89 -10.52 1.14
N SER A 199 14.86 -11.19 0.51
CA SER A 199 14.96 -11.23 -0.95
C SER A 199 13.79 -11.95 -1.60
N LEU A 200 13.34 -13.06 -1.00
CA LEU A 200 12.19 -13.84 -1.50
C LEU A 200 10.91 -13.01 -1.46
N ILE A 201 10.73 -12.19 -0.42
CA ILE A 201 9.60 -11.26 -0.31
C ILE A 201 9.75 -10.09 -1.30
N ALA A 202 10.92 -9.44 -1.31
CA ALA A 202 11.19 -8.25 -2.12
C ALA A 202 11.09 -8.51 -3.63
N PHE A 203 11.50 -9.69 -4.08
CA PHE A 203 11.47 -10.08 -5.50
C PHE A 203 10.30 -11.01 -5.83
N GLN A 204 9.30 -11.12 -4.97
CA GLN A 204 8.05 -11.77 -5.34
C GLN A 204 7.36 -10.90 -6.41
N PRO A 205 7.01 -11.45 -7.60
CA PRO A 205 6.60 -10.63 -8.74
C PRO A 205 5.39 -9.72 -8.48
N MET A 206 4.39 -10.22 -7.75
CA MET A 206 3.18 -9.45 -7.43
C MET A 206 3.47 -8.31 -6.47
N PHE A 207 4.30 -8.54 -5.44
CA PHE A 207 4.71 -7.52 -4.48
C PHE A 207 5.51 -6.41 -5.16
N LEU A 208 6.47 -6.79 -6.01
CA LEU A 208 7.27 -5.83 -6.77
C LEU A 208 6.38 -5.00 -7.72
N ALA A 209 5.48 -5.63 -8.47
CA ALA A 209 4.54 -4.94 -9.36
C ALA A 209 3.61 -3.99 -8.59
N THR A 210 3.00 -4.44 -7.49
CA THR A 210 2.14 -3.60 -6.64
C THR A 210 2.91 -2.44 -6.01
N SER A 211 4.19 -2.62 -5.67
CA SER A 211 5.03 -1.54 -5.15
C SER A 211 5.40 -0.49 -6.20
N ALA A 212 5.36 -0.84 -7.49
CA ALA A 212 5.71 0.06 -8.60
C ALA A 212 4.54 0.91 -9.12
N VAL A 213 3.33 0.67 -8.62
CA VAL A 213 2.10 1.39 -9.02
C VAL A 213 1.47 2.13 -7.82
N ILE A 214 0.54 3.03 -8.11
CA ILE A 214 -0.25 3.69 -7.07
C ILE A 214 -1.36 2.74 -6.63
N ASN A 215 -1.13 2.03 -5.52
CA ASN A 215 -2.06 1.05 -4.99
C ASN A 215 -2.03 1.03 -3.46
N ILE A 216 -3.21 1.07 -2.86
CA ILE A 216 -3.45 1.07 -1.41
C ILE A 216 -2.93 -0.20 -0.70
N ASP A 217 -2.86 -1.31 -1.42
CA ASP A 217 -2.49 -2.62 -0.86
C ASP A 217 -1.04 -2.67 -0.41
N ILE A 218 -0.14 -1.84 -0.95
CA ILE A 218 1.27 -1.83 -0.52
C ILE A 218 1.41 -1.38 0.94
N LEU A 219 0.61 -0.41 1.38
CA LEU A 219 0.60 0.04 2.78
C LEU A 219 -0.07 -0.99 3.70
N LEU A 220 -1.05 -1.73 3.18
CA LEU A 220 -1.66 -2.84 3.91
C LEU A 220 -0.64 -3.96 4.14
N VAL A 221 0.10 -4.37 3.11
CA VAL A 221 1.16 -5.39 3.23
C VAL A 221 2.24 -4.93 4.23
N PHE A 222 2.65 -3.66 4.16
CA PHE A 222 3.56 -3.06 5.14
C PHE A 222 3.02 -3.21 6.57
N SER A 223 1.76 -2.85 6.80
CA SER A 223 1.13 -2.92 8.13
C SER A 223 1.07 -4.35 8.69
N PHE A 224 0.76 -5.36 7.87
CA PHE A 224 0.77 -6.75 8.29
C PHE A 224 2.18 -7.25 8.61
N THR A 225 3.17 -6.81 7.83
CA THR A 225 4.57 -7.15 8.08
C THR A 225 5.07 -6.51 9.39
N LEU A 226 4.67 -5.27 9.67
CA LEU A 226 4.95 -4.59 10.93
C LEU A 226 4.26 -5.27 12.12
N PHE A 227 3.01 -5.70 11.94
CA PHE A 227 2.29 -6.49 12.94
C PHE A 227 3.03 -7.79 13.27
N LEU A 228 3.49 -8.52 12.25
CA LEU A 228 4.23 -9.77 12.44
C LEU A 228 5.54 -9.55 13.21
N LEU A 229 6.28 -8.48 12.91
CA LEU A 229 7.48 -8.11 13.67
C LEU A 229 7.15 -7.87 15.16
N GLY A 230 6.13 -7.04 15.44
CA GLY A 230 5.71 -6.77 16.82
C GLY A 230 5.18 -8.00 17.55
N ALA A 231 4.48 -8.89 16.84
CA ALA A 231 3.98 -10.15 17.39
C ALA A 231 5.11 -11.10 17.76
N ILE A 232 6.14 -11.22 16.92
CA ILE A 232 7.33 -12.02 17.22
C ILE A 232 8.07 -11.44 18.43
N ASP A 233 8.23 -10.12 18.49
CA ASP A 233 8.84 -9.45 19.66
C ASP A 233 8.08 -9.79 20.96
N LEU A 234 6.75 -9.71 20.94
CA LEU A 234 5.91 -10.03 22.08
C LEU A 234 5.99 -11.50 22.51
N LEU A 235 6.20 -12.44 21.57
CA LEU A 235 6.27 -13.87 21.85
C LEU A 235 7.66 -14.32 22.34
N GLN A 236 8.71 -13.61 21.95
CA GLN A 236 10.08 -13.95 22.33
C GLN A 236 10.50 -13.35 23.67
N ASP A 237 10.03 -12.15 23.98
CA ASP A 237 10.35 -11.50 25.23
C ASP A 237 9.56 -12.19 26.37
N GLU A 238 10.21 -12.51 27.50
CA GLU A 238 9.53 -13.13 28.66
C GLU A 238 8.33 -12.30 29.17
N ARG A 239 8.39 -10.99 28.91
CA ARG A 239 7.34 -10.02 29.23
C ARG A 239 7.13 -9.06 28.07
N PRO A 240 5.87 -8.69 27.77
CA PRO A 240 5.56 -7.64 26.81
C PRO A 240 6.33 -6.35 27.11
N THR A 241 7.07 -5.85 26.12
CA THR A 241 7.76 -4.56 26.22
C THR A 241 6.89 -3.46 25.62
N ALA A 242 7.02 -2.22 26.12
CA ALA A 242 6.27 -1.09 25.57
C ALA A 242 6.52 -0.90 24.06
N LYS A 243 7.75 -1.22 23.60
CA LYS A 243 8.13 -1.17 22.19
C LYS A 243 7.35 -2.17 21.34
N SER A 244 7.24 -3.42 21.76
CA SER A 244 6.56 -4.46 20.98
C SER A 244 5.04 -4.24 20.97
N ILE A 245 4.46 -3.83 22.10
CA ILE A 245 3.06 -3.39 22.19
C ILE A 245 2.82 -2.22 21.25
N SER A 246 3.66 -1.17 21.30
CA SER A 246 3.52 -0.01 20.42
C SER A 246 3.61 -0.41 18.94
N THR A 247 4.52 -1.33 18.59
CA THR A 247 4.67 -1.80 17.21
C THR A 247 3.40 -2.49 16.70
N VAL A 248 2.81 -3.37 17.51
CA VAL A 248 1.53 -4.03 17.20
C VAL A 248 0.39 -3.03 17.08
N LEU A 249 0.25 -2.10 18.04
CA LEU A 249 -0.81 -1.09 18.00
C LEU A 249 -0.67 -0.16 16.79
N THR A 250 0.54 0.31 16.48
CA THR A 250 0.81 1.11 15.28
C THR A 250 0.44 0.35 14.01
N ALA A 251 0.79 -0.93 13.91
CA ALA A 251 0.43 -1.76 12.77
C ALA A 251 -1.09 -1.90 12.59
N ILE A 252 -1.84 -2.13 13.68
CA ILE A 252 -3.31 -2.20 13.65
C ILE A 252 -3.91 -0.87 13.20
N VAL A 253 -3.44 0.24 13.76
CA VAL A 253 -3.90 1.58 13.39
C VAL A 253 -3.68 1.82 11.90
N ILE A 254 -2.47 1.58 11.39
CA ILE A 254 -2.17 1.72 9.96
C ILE A 254 -3.10 0.83 9.12
N ALA A 255 -3.27 -0.44 9.48
CA ALA A 255 -4.09 -1.39 8.71
C ALA A 255 -5.57 -0.98 8.63
N LEU A 256 -6.16 -0.63 9.78
CA LEU A 256 -7.55 -0.18 9.89
C LEU A 256 -7.82 1.08 9.08
N PHE A 257 -6.86 2.00 9.11
CA PHE A 257 -6.92 3.24 8.36
C PHE A 257 -6.46 3.11 6.92
N THR A 258 -6.01 1.94 6.48
CA THR A 258 -5.59 1.71 5.08
C THR A 258 -6.72 1.09 4.27
N LYS A 259 -7.21 -0.10 4.64
CA LYS A 259 -8.24 -0.83 3.87
C LYS A 259 -9.02 -1.76 4.80
N GLY A 260 -10.29 -2.03 4.46
CA GLY A 260 -11.18 -2.89 5.26
C GLY A 260 -10.59 -4.23 5.73
N PRO A 261 -9.83 -4.99 4.91
CA PRO A 261 -9.20 -6.24 5.36
C PRO A 261 -8.26 -6.09 6.56
N GLY A 262 -7.75 -4.88 6.85
CA GLY A 262 -6.95 -4.59 8.04
C GLY A 262 -7.66 -4.89 9.37
N VAL A 263 -9.00 -4.96 9.38
CA VAL A 263 -9.79 -5.33 10.56
C VAL A 263 -9.43 -6.69 11.14
N ILE A 264 -8.89 -7.61 10.33
CA ILE A 264 -8.47 -8.94 10.79
C ILE A 264 -7.32 -8.90 11.82
N LEU A 265 -6.56 -7.80 11.88
CA LEU A 265 -5.50 -7.67 12.88
C LEU A 265 -6.07 -7.53 14.31
N ILE A 266 -7.30 -7.05 14.48
CA ILE A 266 -7.95 -6.96 15.81
C ILE A 266 -8.10 -8.35 16.44
N PRO A 267 -8.83 -9.32 15.83
CA PRO A 267 -8.99 -10.64 16.44
C PRO A 267 -7.64 -11.38 16.57
N LEU A 268 -6.70 -11.20 15.64
CA LEU A 268 -5.35 -11.76 15.78
C LEU A 268 -4.61 -11.19 17.00
N THR A 269 -4.76 -9.91 17.29
CA THR A 269 -4.17 -9.27 18.47
C THR A 269 -4.79 -9.82 19.76
N LEU A 270 -6.11 -10.03 19.79
CA LEU A 270 -6.79 -10.62 20.95
C LEU A 270 -6.30 -12.06 21.20
N LEU A 271 -6.16 -12.85 20.14
CA LEU A 271 -5.60 -14.20 20.22
C LEU A 271 -4.15 -14.18 20.73
N LEU A 272 -3.33 -13.25 20.22
CA LEU A 272 -1.94 -13.07 20.64
C LEU A 272 -1.84 -12.67 22.12
N ALA A 273 -2.57 -11.63 22.53
CA ALA A 273 -2.59 -11.16 23.91
C ALA A 273 -3.06 -12.26 24.87
N PHE A 274 -4.09 -12.99 24.47
CA PHE A 274 -4.57 -14.15 25.22
C PHE A 274 -3.51 -15.23 25.34
N PHE A 275 -2.85 -15.60 24.24
CA PHE A 275 -1.77 -16.59 24.25
C PHE A 275 -0.63 -16.18 25.20
N ILE A 276 -0.23 -14.91 25.17
CA ILE A 276 0.83 -14.37 26.06
C ILE A 276 0.40 -14.47 27.52
N VAL A 277 -0.78 -13.95 27.87
CA VAL A 277 -1.32 -14.05 29.25
C VAL A 277 -1.39 -15.51 29.67
N HIS A 278 -1.96 -16.38 28.83
CA HIS A 278 -2.02 -17.80 29.13
C HIS A 278 -0.62 -18.39 29.36
N SER A 279 0.35 -18.17 28.47
CA SER A 279 1.70 -18.71 28.62
C SER A 279 2.37 -18.30 29.93
N GLN A 280 2.09 -17.08 30.42
CA GLN A 280 2.60 -16.58 31.70
C GLN A 280 1.90 -17.19 32.93
N TYR A 281 0.61 -17.56 32.82
CA TYR A 281 -0.19 -18.11 33.94
C TYR A 281 -0.49 -19.62 33.84
N SER A 282 -0.12 -20.27 32.73
CA SER A 282 -0.51 -21.63 32.31
C SER A 282 -0.09 -22.74 33.26
N LYS A 283 0.98 -22.55 34.05
CA LYS A 283 1.37 -23.51 35.11
C LYS A 283 0.22 -23.80 36.09
N LYS A 284 -0.79 -22.94 36.17
CA LYS A 284 -1.93 -23.06 37.07
C LYS A 284 -3.20 -23.62 36.40
N TYR A 285 -3.37 -23.52 35.07
CA TYR A 285 -4.62 -23.88 34.37
C TYR A 285 -4.40 -24.38 32.92
N PRO A 286 -4.04 -25.65 32.69
CA PRO A 286 -3.67 -26.16 31.36
C PRO A 286 -4.83 -26.25 30.35
N ASP A 287 -6.08 -26.39 30.81
CA ASP A 287 -7.25 -26.57 29.93
C ASP A 287 -7.84 -25.27 29.37
N LEU A 288 -7.34 -24.10 29.80
CA LEU A 288 -7.94 -22.81 29.45
C LEU A 288 -7.67 -22.42 27.98
N LEU A 289 -6.50 -22.76 27.45
CA LEU A 289 -6.05 -22.35 26.11
C LEU A 289 -6.97 -22.81 24.96
N PRO A 290 -7.27 -24.12 24.77
CA PRO A 290 -8.10 -24.55 23.65
C PRO A 290 -9.53 -24.01 23.75
N ARG A 291 -10.08 -23.88 24.96
CA ARG A 291 -11.43 -23.35 25.19
C ARG A 291 -11.53 -21.87 24.85
N SER A 292 -10.50 -21.10 25.17
CA SER A 292 -10.46 -19.67 24.86
C SER A 292 -10.15 -19.38 23.41
N ILE A 293 -9.29 -20.16 22.74
CA ILE A 293 -9.10 -20.05 21.28
C ILE A 293 -10.43 -20.31 20.56
N LEU A 294 -11.13 -21.38 20.96
CA LEU A 294 -12.46 -21.67 20.44
C LEU A 294 -13.45 -20.54 20.76
N GLY A 295 -13.42 -20.01 21.99
CA GLY A 295 -14.28 -18.90 22.42
C GLY A 295 -14.06 -17.63 21.60
N VAL A 296 -12.81 -17.20 21.41
CA VAL A 296 -12.48 -16.03 20.58
C VAL A 296 -12.91 -16.28 19.14
N PHE A 297 -12.58 -17.44 18.56
CA PHE A 297 -12.99 -17.80 17.20
C PHE A 297 -14.51 -17.74 17.01
N VAL A 298 -15.26 -18.31 17.95
CA VAL A 298 -16.73 -18.28 17.95
C VAL A 298 -17.22 -16.84 18.09
N ILE A 299 -16.74 -16.07 19.06
CA ILE A 299 -17.15 -14.66 19.25
C ILE A 299 -16.87 -13.83 18.00
N THR A 300 -15.70 -13.98 17.38
CA THR A 300 -15.35 -13.22 16.17
C THR A 300 -16.18 -13.65 14.96
N SER A 301 -16.46 -14.94 14.83
CA SER A 301 -17.33 -15.47 13.77
C SER A 301 -18.77 -14.99 13.95
N LEU A 302 -19.28 -15.01 15.18
CA LEU A 302 -20.61 -14.50 15.52
C LEU A 302 -20.67 -12.98 15.30
N ALA A 303 -19.66 -12.22 15.74
CA ALA A 303 -19.59 -10.79 15.47
C ALA A 303 -19.62 -10.50 13.97
N PHE A 304 -18.88 -11.25 13.16
CA PHE A 304 -18.90 -11.08 11.71
C PHE A 304 -20.26 -11.43 11.07
N ILE A 305 -20.93 -12.48 11.54
CA ILE A 305 -22.24 -12.91 11.04
C ILE A 305 -23.35 -11.94 11.46
N PHE A 306 -23.29 -11.43 12.69
CA PHE A 306 -24.39 -10.67 13.31
C PHE A 306 -24.21 -9.16 13.25
N ILE A 307 -23.00 -8.63 13.03
CA ILE A 307 -22.83 -7.20 12.78
C ILE A 307 -23.47 -6.88 11.43
N PRO A 308 -24.52 -6.04 11.39
CA PRO A 308 -25.16 -5.67 10.14
C PRO A 308 -24.13 -5.10 9.16
N SER A 309 -24.24 -5.50 7.89
CA SER A 309 -23.33 -5.04 6.83
C SER A 309 -23.27 -3.51 6.71
N HIS A 310 -24.36 -2.80 7.05
CA HIS A 310 -24.37 -1.33 7.09
C HIS A 310 -23.51 -0.75 8.23
N ILE A 311 -23.44 -1.41 9.40
CA ILE A 311 -22.56 -0.98 10.50
C ILE A 311 -21.11 -1.26 10.10
N LEU A 312 -20.84 -2.45 9.55
CA LEU A 312 -19.51 -2.79 9.09
C LEU A 312 -19.05 -1.87 7.96
N SER A 313 -19.95 -1.52 7.03
CA SER A 313 -19.64 -0.61 5.91
C SER A 313 -19.57 0.85 6.31
N ASN A 314 -20.36 1.31 7.28
CA ASN A 314 -20.22 2.66 7.83
C ASN A 314 -18.94 2.79 8.66
N PHE A 315 -18.63 1.78 9.48
CA PHE A 315 -17.45 1.76 10.36
C PHE A 315 -16.15 1.60 9.58
N LEU A 316 -16.10 0.68 8.63
CA LEU A 316 -14.92 0.46 7.78
C LEU A 316 -14.90 1.40 6.57
N HIS A 317 -15.86 2.30 6.45
CA HIS A 317 -16.10 3.10 5.24
C HIS A 317 -16.08 2.24 3.95
N LEU A 318 -16.55 0.98 4.03
CA LEU A 318 -16.70 0.06 2.88
C LEU A 318 -17.89 0.44 1.98
N GLY A 319 -18.48 1.61 2.21
CA GLY A 319 -19.29 2.27 1.21
C GLY A 319 -18.43 2.64 0.00
N ALA A 320 -18.02 1.64 -0.78
CA ALA A 320 -18.10 1.80 -2.22
C ALA A 320 -19.55 2.18 -2.46
N SER A 321 -19.83 3.48 -2.57
CA SER A 321 -21.00 3.92 -3.30
C SER A 321 -20.89 3.16 -4.62
N SER A 322 -21.76 2.18 -4.83
CA SER A 322 -21.93 1.52 -6.11
C SER A 322 -22.28 2.66 -7.08
N VAL A 323 -21.25 3.17 -7.74
CA VAL A 323 -21.36 4.05 -8.89
C VAL A 323 -21.43 3.16 -10.11
#